data_AF-A0A9B0U544-F1
#
_entry.id   AF-A0A9B0U544-F1
#
_cell.length_a   1.000
_cell.length_b   1.000
_cell.length_c   1.000
_cell.angle_alpha   90.00
_cell.angle_beta   90.00
_cell.angle_gamma   90.00
#
_symmetry.space_group_name_H-M   'P 1'
#
loop_
_entity.id
_entity.type
_entity.pdbx_description
1 polymer ?
#
loop_
_entity_poly.entity_id
_entity_poly.type
_entity_poly.pdbx_seq_one_letter_code
_entity_poly.pdbx_strand_id
1 'polypeptide(L)'
;MSKQICLESSGPVGGVEHSKAGLVGSGLGLAVMITAEEAASDLGTLGPVTLAWPWKGAPVHALVQRIHQLQAERAQAFRRLEEAHRQYVLSGPHYDFLRYRDSVHEVTQAFAAASREVLALEAELAGPCAQPLLAGHVRALQKLEQTRLATVALLQLMGAPELREQEDVSQMHQLKMKVIKTMEAISEVLQDIRFDAESVE
;
A
#
# COMPACT_ATOMS: atom_id res chain seq x y z
N MET A 1 18.07 -14.10 58.13
CA MET A 1 18.84 -13.11 58.92
C MET A 1 19.46 -12.10 57.97
N SER A 2 18.91 -10.88 57.93
CA SER A 2 19.48 -9.59 57.44
C SER A 2 18.29 -8.64 57.32
N LYS A 3 18.02 -7.76 58.31
CA LYS A 3 18.44 -6.34 58.39
C LYS A 3 18.18 -5.62 57.05
N GLN A 4 17.13 -4.83 56.83
CA GLN A 4 16.48 -3.72 57.53
C GLN A 4 17.12 -2.32 57.28
N ILE A 5 16.23 -1.41 56.80
CA ILE A 5 16.13 0.05 57.00
C ILE A 5 16.73 1.02 55.94
N CYS A 6 15.75 1.68 55.28
CA CYS A 6 15.57 3.11 55.00
C CYS A 6 16.52 3.89 54.08
N LEU A 7 15.96 4.55 53.07
CA LEU A 7 15.57 5.97 53.15
C LEU A 7 14.87 6.40 51.84
N GLU A 8 13.59 6.73 51.89
CA GLU A 8 13.02 7.80 51.04
C GLU A 8 11.59 8.12 51.49
N SER A 9 11.37 9.37 51.91
CA SER A 9 10.26 10.23 51.47
C SER A 9 10.07 11.42 52.40
N SER A 10 10.31 12.63 51.88
CA SER A 10 9.56 13.85 52.18
C SER A 10 10.07 15.00 51.29
N GLY A 11 9.23 15.45 50.35
CA GLY A 11 9.31 16.84 49.85
C GLY A 11 8.65 17.80 50.84
N PRO A 12 8.10 18.96 50.43
CA PRO A 12 8.34 19.76 49.21
C PRO A 12 8.65 21.24 49.58
N VAL A 13 8.91 22.13 48.61
CA VAL A 13 8.31 23.51 48.52
C VAL A 13 9.09 24.45 47.59
N GLY A 14 8.34 25.15 46.72
CA GLY A 14 8.66 26.46 46.14
C GLY A 14 9.56 26.43 44.89
N GLY A 15 9.18 26.94 43.72
CA GLY A 15 8.07 27.79 43.33
C GLY A 15 8.55 28.74 42.22
N VAL A 16 7.79 28.80 41.12
CA VAL A 16 7.71 29.89 40.10
C VAL A 16 9.02 30.09 39.29
N GLU A 17 9.05 30.09 37.96
CA GLU A 17 8.41 31.06 37.06
C GLU A 17 8.28 30.55 35.62
N HIS A 18 7.39 31.23 34.89
CA HIS A 18 6.93 30.99 33.52
C HIS A 18 7.99 31.28 32.44
N SER A 19 8.01 30.46 31.37
CA SER A 19 8.07 30.95 29.98
C SER A 19 7.83 29.84 28.93
N LYS A 20 6.57 29.79 28.48
CA LYS A 20 6.09 29.74 27.08
C LYS A 20 7.07 29.28 25.97
N ALA A 21 6.84 28.08 25.45
CA ALA A 21 6.80 27.71 24.02
C ALA A 21 6.38 26.21 23.97
N GLY A 22 5.25 25.77 23.41
CA GLY A 22 4.56 26.27 22.24
C GLY A 22 5.03 25.52 20.99
N LEU A 23 4.94 24.18 20.96
CA LEU A 23 4.94 23.43 19.71
C LEU A 23 4.10 22.16 19.86
N VAL A 24 2.85 22.34 19.41
CA VAL A 24 1.91 21.30 19.01
C VAL A 24 2.56 20.52 17.86
N GLY A 25 2.90 19.26 18.14
CA GLY A 25 3.31 18.29 17.13
C GLY A 25 2.22 17.27 16.96
N SER A 26 1.25 17.62 16.12
CA SER A 26 0.09 16.82 15.73
C SER A 26 0.47 15.36 15.40
N GLY A 27 0.02 14.43 16.23
CA GLY A 27 -0.12 13.03 15.87
C GLY A 27 -1.26 12.89 14.85
N LEU A 28 -0.95 13.13 13.58
CA LEU A 28 -1.74 12.63 12.46
C LEU A 28 -1.41 11.12 12.41
N GLY A 29 -2.27 10.22 12.88
CA GLY A 29 -3.63 10.07 12.38
C GLY A 29 -3.55 9.37 11.02
N LEU A 30 -3.05 8.13 10.97
CA LEU A 30 -3.10 7.31 9.75
C LEU A 30 -4.52 6.74 9.61
N ALA A 31 -5.48 7.62 9.35
CA ALA A 31 -6.81 7.29 8.90
C ALA A 31 -6.97 7.83 7.48
N VAL A 32 -6.41 7.10 6.50
CA VAL A 32 -6.81 7.29 5.10
C VAL A 32 -8.18 6.62 4.94
N MET A 33 -9.20 7.33 5.43
CA MET A 33 -10.59 7.11 5.07
C MET A 33 -10.75 7.68 3.66
N ILE A 34 -10.76 6.83 2.64
CA ILE A 34 -11.34 7.22 1.36
C ILE A 34 -12.85 7.13 1.55
N THR A 35 -13.46 8.17 2.11
CA THR A 35 -14.89 8.40 1.94
C THR A 35 -15.10 8.91 0.53
N ALA A 36 -15.76 8.10 -0.29
CA ALA A 36 -16.11 8.40 -1.67
C ALA A 36 -17.28 9.42 -1.80
N GLU A 37 -17.39 10.38 -0.87
CA GLU A 37 -18.56 11.26 -0.78
C GLU A 37 -18.21 12.71 -0.41
N GLU A 38 -17.18 13.26 -1.04
CA GLU A 38 -16.97 14.72 -0.99
C GLU A 38 -16.37 15.30 -2.29
N ALA A 39 -16.83 14.77 -3.43
CA ALA A 39 -16.53 15.32 -4.75
C ALA A 39 -17.80 15.76 -5.51
N ALA A 40 -18.91 15.99 -4.80
CA ALA A 40 -20.22 16.23 -5.40
C ALA A 40 -20.79 17.65 -5.18
N SER A 41 -19.97 18.61 -4.73
CA SER A 41 -20.46 19.96 -4.43
C SER A 41 -19.55 21.06 -4.97
N ASP A 42 -19.16 21.03 -6.26
CA ASP A 42 -18.81 22.30 -6.94
C ASP A 42 -18.80 22.27 -8.48
N LEU A 43 -19.58 21.42 -9.13
CA LEU A 43 -19.70 21.44 -10.59
C LEU A 43 -21.15 21.65 -11.00
N GLY A 44 -21.52 22.94 -11.01
CA GLY A 44 -22.62 23.41 -11.82
C GLY A 44 -22.40 23.01 -13.29
N THR A 45 -23.36 22.24 -13.81
CA THR A 45 -23.68 22.15 -15.24
C THR A 45 -22.53 21.74 -16.16
N LEU A 46 -22.05 20.51 -16.01
CA LEU A 46 -21.60 19.70 -17.14
C LEU A 46 -22.28 18.35 -17.02
N GLY A 47 -22.96 17.91 -18.09
CA GLY A 47 -23.71 16.65 -18.15
C GLY A 47 -22.84 15.46 -17.73
N PRO A 48 -23.44 14.28 -17.49
CA PRO A 48 -22.70 13.11 -17.02
C PRO A 48 -21.57 12.83 -18.00
N VAL A 49 -20.35 13.23 -17.62
CA VAL A 49 -19.13 12.70 -18.20
C VAL A 49 -19.14 11.27 -17.71
N THR A 50 -19.84 10.41 -18.45
CA THR A 50 -19.54 9.00 -18.46
C THR A 50 -18.04 8.96 -18.76
N LEU A 51 -17.24 8.76 -17.73
CA LEU A 51 -15.92 8.19 -17.84
C LEU A 51 -16.16 6.83 -18.50
N ALA A 52 -16.28 6.85 -19.83
CA ALA A 52 -16.40 5.69 -20.65
C ALA A 52 -15.02 5.05 -20.57
N TRP A 53 -14.86 4.21 -19.55
CA TRP A 53 -13.67 3.39 -19.42
C TRP A 53 -13.48 2.66 -20.75
N PRO A 54 -12.25 2.61 -21.29
CA PRO A 54 -11.99 2.07 -22.62
C PRO A 54 -12.36 0.59 -22.76
N TRP A 55 -12.72 -0.05 -21.63
CA TRP A 55 -13.07 -1.45 -21.48
C TRP A 55 -14.55 -1.77 -21.72
N LYS A 56 -15.40 -0.74 -21.90
CA LYS A 56 -16.84 -0.95 -22.06
C LYS A 56 -17.16 -1.80 -23.29
N GLY A 57 -17.64 -3.03 -23.05
CA GLY A 57 -17.95 -3.98 -24.14
C GLY A 57 -16.72 -4.58 -24.83
N ALA A 58 -15.54 -4.50 -24.21
CA ALA A 58 -14.36 -5.19 -24.69
C ALA A 58 -14.51 -6.73 -24.55
N PRO A 59 -13.91 -7.53 -25.44
CA PRO A 59 -13.93 -8.98 -25.32
C PRO A 59 -13.13 -9.47 -24.11
N VAL A 60 -13.47 -10.64 -23.58
CA VAL A 60 -12.87 -11.21 -22.37
C VAL A 60 -11.35 -11.33 -22.47
N HIS A 61 -10.82 -11.79 -23.61
CA HIS A 61 -9.36 -11.90 -23.80
C HIS A 61 -8.65 -10.53 -23.71
N ALA A 62 -9.27 -9.45 -24.17
CA ALA A 62 -8.67 -8.11 -24.10
C ALA A 62 -8.61 -7.60 -22.65
N LEU A 63 -9.66 -7.88 -21.86
CA LEU A 63 -9.69 -7.56 -20.42
C LEU A 63 -8.60 -8.36 -19.68
N VAL A 64 -8.47 -9.65 -19.97
CA VAL A 64 -7.46 -10.54 -19.38
C VAL A 64 -6.05 -10.10 -19.75
N GLN A 65 -5.80 -9.79 -21.02
CA GLN A 65 -4.52 -9.25 -21.47
C GLN A 65 -4.17 -7.95 -20.74
N ARG A 66 -5.14 -7.07 -20.53
CA ARG A 66 -4.91 -5.83 -19.76
C ARG A 66 -4.58 -6.13 -18.29
N ILE A 67 -5.25 -7.10 -17.66
CA ILE A 67 -4.93 -7.51 -16.29
C ILE A 67 -3.46 -7.96 -16.18
N HIS A 68 -2.97 -8.78 -17.11
CA HIS A 68 -1.56 -9.18 -17.14
C HIS A 68 -0.62 -7.99 -17.33
N GLN A 69 -0.96 -7.04 -18.20
CA GLN A 69 -0.18 -5.83 -18.40
C GLN A 69 -0.12 -4.97 -17.12
N LEU A 70 -1.25 -4.80 -16.43
CA LEU A 70 -1.32 -4.09 -15.14
C LEU A 70 -0.48 -4.78 -14.07
N GLN A 71 -0.37 -6.11 -14.10
CA GLN A 71 0.53 -6.84 -13.20
C GLN A 71 2.00 -6.63 -13.51
N ALA A 72 2.37 -6.53 -14.79
CA ALA A 72 3.73 -6.15 -15.19
C ALA A 72 4.07 -4.71 -14.73
N GLU A 73 3.14 -3.78 -14.88
CA GLU A 73 3.26 -2.39 -14.40
C GLU A 73 3.45 -2.33 -12.88
N ARG A 74 2.63 -3.06 -12.10
CA ARG A 74 2.78 -3.17 -10.64
C ARG A 74 4.12 -3.79 -10.24
N ALA A 75 4.54 -4.85 -10.92
CA ALA A 75 5.83 -5.48 -10.66
C ALA A 75 7.00 -4.51 -10.91
N GLN A 76 6.90 -3.67 -11.95
CA GLN A 76 7.87 -2.61 -12.19
C GLN A 76 7.84 -1.54 -11.11
N ALA A 77 6.66 -1.13 -10.65
CA ALA A 77 6.50 -0.16 -9.57
C ALA A 77 7.11 -0.67 -8.24
N PHE A 78 6.92 -1.96 -7.91
CA PHE A 78 7.59 -2.59 -6.77
C PHE A 78 9.12 -2.55 -6.89
N ARG A 79 9.67 -2.89 -8.06
CA ARG A 79 11.13 -2.83 -8.29
C ARG A 79 11.69 -1.41 -8.12
N ARG A 80 10.97 -0.39 -8.62
CA ARG A 80 11.36 1.01 -8.44
C ARG A 80 11.35 1.42 -6.96
N LEU A 81 10.33 1.01 -6.21
CA LEU A 81 10.22 1.27 -4.79
C LEU A 81 11.34 0.61 -3.99
N GLU A 82 11.67 -0.64 -4.32
CA GLU A 82 12.76 -1.38 -3.67
C GLU A 82 14.12 -0.71 -3.92
N GLU A 83 14.41 -0.30 -5.16
CA GLU A 83 15.66 0.40 -5.47
C GLU A 83 15.72 1.79 -4.83
N ALA A 84 14.62 2.56 -4.83
CA ALA A 84 14.57 3.85 -4.15
C ALA A 84 14.83 3.72 -2.65
N HIS A 85 14.26 2.68 -2.01
CA HIS A 85 14.50 2.40 -0.60
C HIS A 85 15.94 1.96 -0.33
N ARG A 86 16.51 1.11 -1.18
CA ARG A 86 17.92 0.69 -1.09
C ARG A 86 18.85 1.90 -1.18
N GLN A 87 18.60 2.80 -2.12
CA GLN A 87 19.37 4.04 -2.29
C GLN A 87 19.23 4.96 -1.09
N TYR A 88 18.02 5.11 -0.55
CA TYR A 88 17.77 5.86 0.69
C TYR A 88 18.63 5.33 1.84
N VAL A 89 18.56 4.02 2.12
CA VAL A 89 19.34 3.39 3.20
C VAL A 89 20.86 3.52 2.98
N LEU A 90 21.33 3.38 1.74
CA LEU A 90 22.76 3.51 1.40
C LEU A 90 23.28 4.96 1.43
N SER A 91 22.40 5.96 1.33
CA SER A 91 22.80 7.38 1.33
C SER A 91 23.24 7.93 2.70
N GLY A 92 23.17 7.11 3.76
CA GLY A 92 23.64 7.48 5.09
C GLY A 92 25.11 7.94 5.09
N PRO A 93 25.48 8.98 5.87
CA PRO A 93 24.68 9.68 6.88
C PRO A 93 23.83 10.85 6.35
N HIS A 94 23.92 11.21 5.06
CA HIS A 94 23.17 12.32 4.46
C HIS A 94 21.95 11.83 3.70
N TYR A 95 20.98 11.29 4.45
CA TYR A 95 19.78 10.70 3.85
C TYR A 95 19.05 11.69 2.93
N ASP A 96 18.86 11.30 1.67
CA ASP A 96 18.10 12.08 0.70
C ASP A 96 16.60 11.72 0.78
N PHE A 97 15.95 12.21 1.82
CA PHE A 97 14.53 11.95 2.07
C PHE A 97 13.62 12.54 0.99
N LEU A 98 13.98 13.68 0.41
CA LEU A 98 13.16 14.33 -0.62
C LEU A 98 13.05 13.45 -1.87
N ARG A 99 14.18 12.96 -2.38
CA ARG A 99 14.20 12.07 -3.54
C ARG A 99 13.49 10.74 -3.26
N TYR A 100 13.65 10.19 -2.05
CA TYR A 100 12.93 8.98 -1.66
C TYR A 100 11.42 9.21 -1.62
N ARG A 101 10.96 10.31 -1.00
CA ARG A 101 9.55 10.68 -0.91
C ARG A 101 8.93 10.87 -2.30
N ASP A 102 9.63 11.56 -3.20
CA ASP A 102 9.13 11.79 -4.56
C ASP A 102 8.98 10.45 -5.31
N SER A 103 9.96 9.54 -5.17
CA SER A 103 9.88 8.18 -5.72
C SER A 103 8.72 7.36 -5.14
N VAL A 104 8.50 7.43 -3.83
CA VAL A 104 7.36 6.77 -3.15
C VAL A 104 6.05 7.33 -3.70
N HIS A 105 5.93 8.64 -3.87
CA HIS A 105 4.73 9.28 -4.37
C HIS A 105 4.39 8.82 -5.80
N GLU A 106 5.37 8.80 -6.71
CA GLU A 106 5.20 8.30 -8.08
C GLU A 106 4.74 6.84 -8.09
N VAL A 107 5.35 5.99 -7.26
CA VAL A 107 4.97 4.58 -7.14
C VAL A 107 3.55 4.45 -6.59
N THR A 108 3.18 5.21 -5.56
CA THR A 108 1.82 5.19 -5.00
C THR A 108 0.78 5.59 -6.04
N GLN A 109 1.06 6.62 -6.86
CA GLN A 109 0.17 7.01 -7.95
C GLN A 109 0.01 5.89 -8.98
N ALA A 110 1.11 5.23 -9.37
CA ALA A 110 1.09 4.11 -10.32
C ALA A 110 0.25 2.93 -9.79
N PHE A 111 0.41 2.57 -8.52
CA PHE A 111 -0.42 1.53 -7.88
C PHE A 111 -1.90 1.94 -7.83
N ALA A 112 -2.19 3.18 -7.45
CA ALA A 112 -3.56 3.68 -7.37
C ALA A 112 -4.24 3.69 -8.75
N ALA A 113 -3.53 4.11 -9.80
CA ALA A 113 -4.02 4.08 -11.18
C ALA A 113 -4.30 2.64 -11.62
N ALA A 114 -3.35 1.72 -11.42
CA ALA A 114 -3.53 0.32 -11.76
C ALA A 114 -4.69 -0.33 -10.98
N SER A 115 -4.90 0.03 -9.71
CA SER A 115 -6.00 -0.52 -8.91
C SER A 115 -7.37 0.00 -9.34
N ARG A 116 -7.50 1.29 -9.67
CA ARG A 116 -8.74 1.81 -10.26
C ARG A 116 -9.09 1.11 -11.57
N GLU A 117 -8.09 0.87 -12.40
CA GLU A 117 -8.31 0.20 -13.68
C GLU A 117 -8.69 -1.26 -13.51
N VAL A 118 -8.05 -2.01 -12.60
CA VAL A 118 -8.45 -3.39 -12.31
C VAL A 118 -9.88 -3.46 -11.76
N LEU A 119 -10.32 -2.51 -10.93
CA LEU A 119 -11.71 -2.45 -10.45
C LEU A 119 -12.70 -2.23 -11.61
N ALA A 120 -12.35 -1.40 -12.60
CA ALA A 120 -13.16 -1.24 -13.80
C ALA A 120 -13.21 -2.53 -14.63
N LEU A 121 -12.09 -3.23 -14.79
CA LEU A 121 -12.02 -4.53 -15.48
C LEU A 121 -12.84 -5.60 -14.75
N GLU A 122 -12.79 -5.66 -13.41
CA GLU A 122 -13.62 -6.54 -12.58
C GLU A 122 -15.12 -6.29 -12.82
N ALA A 123 -15.53 -5.01 -12.86
CA ALA A 123 -16.92 -4.65 -13.09
C ALA A 123 -17.41 -5.01 -14.49
N GLU A 124 -16.57 -4.83 -15.52
CA GLU A 124 -16.87 -5.26 -16.89
C GLU A 124 -16.99 -6.79 -17.00
N LEU A 125 -16.09 -7.53 -16.35
CA LEU A 125 -16.15 -9.00 -16.29
C LEU A 125 -17.41 -9.51 -15.59
N ALA A 126 -17.74 -8.93 -14.43
CA ALA A 126 -18.89 -9.35 -13.62
C ALA A 126 -20.24 -9.00 -14.27
N GLY A 127 -20.31 -7.88 -15.00
CA GLY A 127 -21.54 -7.37 -15.60
C GLY A 127 -21.64 -7.72 -17.09
N PRO A 128 -21.21 -6.83 -18.00
CA PRO A 128 -21.34 -6.99 -19.45
C PRO A 128 -20.84 -8.32 -20.04
N CYS A 129 -19.72 -8.86 -19.55
CA CYS A 129 -19.20 -10.14 -20.03
C CYS A 129 -19.90 -11.35 -19.39
N ALA A 130 -20.66 -11.15 -18.31
CA ALA A 130 -21.30 -12.20 -17.52
C ALA A 130 -20.34 -13.31 -17.05
N GLN A 131 -19.10 -12.94 -16.68
CA GLN A 131 -18.03 -13.82 -16.20
C GLN A 131 -17.73 -13.60 -14.71
N PRO A 132 -18.61 -14.03 -13.79
CA PRO A 132 -18.43 -13.82 -12.35
C PRO A 132 -17.23 -14.60 -11.77
N LEU A 133 -16.85 -15.73 -12.39
CA LEU A 133 -15.68 -16.51 -11.98
C LEU A 133 -14.38 -15.71 -12.19
N LEU A 134 -14.18 -15.20 -13.41
CA LEU A 134 -13.03 -14.34 -13.75
C LEU A 134 -13.02 -13.07 -12.88
N ALA A 135 -14.17 -12.43 -12.66
CA ALA A 135 -14.26 -11.30 -11.75
C ALA A 135 -13.86 -11.67 -10.30
N GLY A 136 -14.23 -12.87 -9.85
CA GLY A 136 -13.80 -13.44 -8.57
C GLY A 136 -12.28 -13.58 -8.46
N HIS A 137 -11.63 -14.11 -9.51
CA HIS A 137 -10.17 -14.20 -9.59
C HIS A 137 -9.50 -12.82 -9.59
N VAL A 138 -10.03 -11.86 -10.34
CA VAL A 138 -9.54 -10.48 -10.34
C VAL A 138 -9.66 -9.82 -8.95
N ARG A 139 -10.74 -10.08 -8.23
CA ARG A 139 -10.91 -9.61 -6.85
C ARG A 139 -9.90 -10.25 -5.90
N ALA A 140 -9.65 -11.55 -6.03
CA ALA A 140 -8.63 -12.24 -5.24
C ALA A 140 -7.23 -11.66 -5.52
N LEU A 141 -6.93 -11.40 -6.79
CA LEU A 141 -5.69 -10.75 -7.23
C LEU A 141 -5.52 -9.36 -6.58
N GLN A 142 -6.56 -8.52 -6.54
CA GLN A 142 -6.49 -7.21 -5.86
C GLN A 142 -6.17 -7.34 -4.36
N LYS A 143 -6.78 -8.31 -3.66
CA LYS A 143 -6.52 -8.54 -2.22
C LYS A 143 -5.09 -9.01 -1.97
N LEU A 144 -4.56 -9.88 -2.83
CA LEU A 144 -3.17 -10.33 -2.74
C LEU A 144 -2.19 -9.19 -3.01
N GLU A 145 -2.45 -8.35 -4.01
CA GLU A 145 -1.63 -7.16 -4.29
C GLU A 145 -1.64 -6.16 -3.12
N GLN A 146 -2.79 -5.92 -2.51
CA GLN A 146 -2.89 -5.10 -1.32
C GLN A 146 -2.09 -5.69 -0.14
N THR A 147 -2.18 -7.00 0.06
CA THR A 147 -1.43 -7.71 1.10
C THR A 147 0.08 -7.62 0.87
N ARG A 148 0.52 -7.76 -0.38
CA ARG A 148 1.92 -7.60 -0.79
C ARG A 148 2.41 -6.19 -0.50
N LEU A 149 1.67 -5.17 -0.94
CA LEU A 149 2.04 -3.77 -0.74
C LEU A 149 2.16 -3.42 0.75
N ALA A 150 1.20 -3.84 1.58
CA ALA A 150 1.26 -3.61 3.02
C ALA A 150 2.45 -4.33 3.68
N THR A 151 2.73 -5.57 3.28
CA THR A 151 3.86 -6.34 3.83
C THR A 151 5.20 -5.73 3.43
N VAL A 152 5.34 -5.25 2.19
CA VAL A 152 6.54 -4.53 1.71
C VAL A 152 6.72 -3.21 2.45
N ALA A 153 5.65 -2.44 2.65
CA ALA A 153 5.73 -1.18 3.41
C ALA A 153 6.20 -1.41 4.85
N LEU A 154 5.68 -2.46 5.52
CA LEU A 154 6.14 -2.86 6.85
C LEU A 154 7.61 -3.28 6.86
N LEU A 155 8.07 -4.05 5.87
CA LEU A 155 9.48 -4.41 5.73
C LEU A 155 10.39 -3.19 5.60
N GLN A 156 9.97 -2.19 4.81
CA GLN A 156 10.73 -0.95 4.62
C GLN A 156 10.77 -0.10 5.89
N LEU A 157 9.67 -0.07 6.65
CA LEU A 157 9.63 0.63 7.93
C LEU A 157 10.59 -0.03 8.95
N MET A 158 10.56 -1.36 9.06
CA MET A 158 11.45 -2.08 9.97
C MET A 158 12.93 -2.03 9.57
N GLY A 159 13.22 -1.94 8.26
CA GLY A 159 14.58 -1.78 7.74
C GLY A 159 15.12 -0.35 7.80
N ALA A 160 14.29 0.61 8.23
CA ALA A 160 14.67 2.01 8.31
C ALA A 160 15.78 2.21 9.37
N PRO A 161 16.80 3.02 9.06
CA PRO A 161 17.97 3.20 9.92
C PRO A 161 17.62 3.69 11.34
N GLU A 162 16.51 4.41 11.51
CA GLU A 162 16.02 4.93 12.78
C GLU A 162 15.47 3.84 13.72
N LEU A 163 15.09 2.67 13.18
CA LEU A 163 14.53 1.54 13.93
C LEU A 163 15.47 0.33 14.04
N ARG A 164 16.69 0.41 13.47
CA ARG A 164 17.66 -0.69 13.42
C ARG A 164 18.16 -1.16 14.79
N GLU A 165 18.07 -0.34 15.82
CA GLU A 165 18.53 -0.72 17.18
C GLU A 165 17.64 -1.80 17.83
N GLN A 166 16.44 -2.03 17.28
CA GLN A 166 15.49 -3.05 17.74
C GLN A 166 15.08 -3.98 16.57
N GLU A 167 16.06 -4.47 15.79
CA GLU A 167 15.80 -5.44 14.71
C GLU A 167 15.32 -6.79 15.28
N ASP A 168 14.01 -7.04 15.25
CA ASP A 168 13.46 -8.39 15.37
C ASP A 168 13.66 -9.14 14.04
N VAL A 169 14.83 -9.76 13.91
CA VAL A 169 15.25 -10.55 12.75
C VAL A 169 14.24 -11.65 12.40
N SER A 170 13.56 -12.21 13.41
CA SER A 170 12.53 -13.24 13.23
C SER A 170 11.29 -12.66 12.54
N GLN A 171 10.79 -11.52 13.01
CA GLN A 171 9.67 -10.82 12.38
C GLN A 171 9.99 -10.38 10.95
N MET A 172 11.18 -9.83 10.70
CA MET A 172 11.61 -9.48 9.34
C MET A 172 11.65 -10.70 8.42
N HIS A 173 12.16 -11.82 8.90
CA HIS A 173 12.17 -13.07 8.14
C HIS A 173 10.74 -13.56 7.83
N GLN A 174 9.83 -13.51 8.80
CA GLN A 174 8.41 -13.86 8.59
C GLN A 174 7.74 -12.96 7.54
N LEU A 175 7.98 -11.65 7.57
CA LEU A 175 7.44 -10.72 6.59
C LEU A 175 8.01 -10.99 5.19
N LYS A 176 9.32 -11.27 5.06
CA LYS A 176 9.93 -11.68 3.77
C LYS A 176 9.28 -12.95 3.22
N MET A 177 9.10 -13.97 4.07
CA MET A 177 8.41 -15.20 3.69
C MET A 177 6.96 -14.94 3.27
N LYS A 178 6.26 -14.02 3.94
CA LYS A 178 4.90 -13.62 3.57
C LYS A 178 4.85 -12.94 2.21
N VAL A 179 5.83 -12.09 1.87
CA VAL A 179 5.92 -11.50 0.52
C VAL A 179 6.09 -12.58 -0.54
N ILE A 180 7.01 -13.52 -0.34
CA ILE A 180 7.27 -14.63 -1.28
C ILE A 180 5.99 -15.42 -1.54
N LYS A 181 5.34 -15.90 -0.46
CA LYS A 181 4.08 -16.67 -0.57
C LYS A 181 2.96 -15.88 -1.25
N THR A 182 2.89 -14.57 -1.00
CA THR A 182 1.88 -13.72 -1.63
C THR A 182 2.15 -13.57 -3.13
N MET A 183 3.42 -13.47 -3.55
CA MET A 183 3.81 -13.43 -4.96
C MET A 183 3.53 -14.75 -5.69
N GLU A 184 3.73 -15.88 -5.01
CA GLU A 184 3.36 -17.20 -5.52
C GLU A 184 1.85 -17.29 -5.74
N ALA A 185 1.04 -16.91 -4.74
CA ALA A 185 -0.41 -16.88 -4.85
C ALA A 185 -0.91 -15.93 -5.95
N ILE A 186 -0.25 -14.77 -6.16
CA ILE A 186 -0.55 -13.87 -7.27
C ILE A 186 -0.32 -14.57 -8.62
N SER A 187 0.78 -15.32 -8.71
CA SER A 187 1.15 -16.04 -9.93
C SER A 187 0.16 -17.17 -10.24
N GLU A 188 -0.30 -17.88 -9.21
CA GLU A 188 -1.35 -18.91 -9.30
C GLU A 188 -2.66 -18.31 -9.82
N VAL A 189 -3.17 -17.25 -9.19
CA VAL A 189 -4.41 -16.58 -9.64
C VAL A 189 -4.30 -16.06 -11.07
N LEU A 190 -3.13 -15.60 -11.51
CA LEU A 190 -2.92 -15.18 -12.90
C LEU A 190 -2.95 -16.36 -13.89
N GLN A 191 -2.54 -17.55 -13.47
CA GLN A 191 -2.67 -18.75 -14.29
C GLN A 191 -4.13 -19.18 -14.38
N ASP A 192 -4.88 -19.12 -13.27
CA ASP A 192 -6.31 -19.44 -13.23
C ASP A 192 -7.12 -18.49 -14.12
N ILE A 193 -6.84 -17.19 -14.06
CA ILE A 193 -7.48 -16.18 -14.94
C ILE A 193 -7.28 -16.53 -16.41
N ARG A 194 -6.07 -16.90 -16.81
CA ARG A 194 -5.77 -17.27 -18.20
C ARG A 194 -6.52 -18.54 -18.60
N PHE A 195 -6.48 -19.58 -17.77
CA PHE A 195 -7.12 -20.86 -18.04
C PHE A 195 -8.64 -20.74 -18.19
N ASP A 196 -9.27 -20.00 -17.27
CA ASP A 196 -10.71 -19.78 -17.31
C ASP A 196 -11.13 -18.89 -18.48
N ALA A 197 -10.29 -17.94 -18.88
CA ALA A 197 -10.56 -17.08 -20.04
C ALA A 197 -10.53 -17.87 -21.36
N GLU A 198 -9.60 -18.82 -21.50
CA GLU A 198 -9.53 -19.74 -22.64
C GLU A 198 -10.76 -20.67 -22.70
N SER A 199 -11.39 -20.94 -21.56
CA SER A 199 -12.60 -21.80 -21.49
C SER A 199 -13.90 -21.09 -21.89
N VAL A 200 -13.86 -19.76 -22.05
CA VAL A 200 -15.02 -18.91 -22.42
C VAL A 200 -15.13 -18.72 -23.94
N GLU A 201 -14.05 -18.99 -24.69
CA GLU A 201 -13.99 -18.92 -26.16
C GLU A 201 -14.39 -20.25 -26.82
#